data_AF-A0A969T5L1-F1
#
_entry.id   AF-A0A969T5L1-F1
#
_cell.length_a   1.000
_cell.length_b   1.000
_cell.length_c   1.000
_cell.angle_alpha   90.00
_cell.angle_beta   90.00
_cell.angle_gamma   90.00
#
_symmetry.space_group_name_H-M   'P 1'
#
loop_
_entity.id
_entity.type
_entity.pdbx_description
1 polymer ?
#
loop_
_entity_poly.entity_id
_entity_poly.type
_entity_poly.pdbx_seq_one_letter_code
_entity_poly.pdbx_strand_id
1 'polypeptide(L)'
;MNEDFCLIEIIDDGEGIPANNLSSIFDKFYQVKAKHSGNVRSTGLGLAYCKMAIEVHGGKISVESELGKGSSFSFSLPKGKSTLTEQALPIKEIAKSYHYRMMIKLFGWFYL
;
A
#
# COMPACT_ATOMS: atom_id res chain seq x y z
N MET A 1 -20.86 12.39 3.90
CA MET A 1 -19.70 11.51 3.60
C MET A 1 -20.25 10.13 3.30
N ASN A 2 -19.72 9.43 2.29
CA ASN A 2 -20.19 8.08 1.99
C ASN A 2 -19.70 7.12 3.09
N GLU A 3 -20.61 6.52 3.85
CA GLU A 3 -20.25 5.63 4.97
C GLU A 3 -19.55 4.35 4.50
N ASP A 4 -19.60 4.04 3.21
CA ASP A 4 -18.99 2.86 2.60
C ASP A 4 -17.47 2.96 2.42
N PHE A 5 -16.87 4.13 2.62
CA PHE A 5 -15.43 4.34 2.43
C PHE A 5 -14.73 4.73 3.73
N CYS A 6 -13.52 4.22 3.92
CA CYS A 6 -12.59 4.70 4.94
C CYS A 6 -11.66 5.73 4.28
N LEU A 7 -11.56 6.93 4.85
CA LEU A 7 -10.63 7.97 4.44
C LEU A 7 -9.44 7.97 5.39
N ILE A 8 -8.23 7.96 4.83
CA ILE A 8 -6.97 8.00 5.55
C ILE A 8 -6.19 9.20 5.04
N GLU A 9 -5.68 10.01 5.97
CA GLU A 9 -4.84 11.16 5.69
C GLU A 9 -3.50 11.02 6.41
N ILE A 10 -2.41 11.30 5.70
CA ILE A 10 -1.04 11.31 6.21
C ILE A 10 -0.49 12.71 5.98
N ILE A 11 -0.25 13.42 7.08
CA ILE A 11 0.28 14.78 7.07
C ILE A 11 1.74 14.73 7.50
N ASP A 12 2.61 15.33 6.70
CA ASP A 12 4.02 15.54 7.00
C ASP A 12 4.34 17.05 7.02
N ASP A 13 5.38 17.42 7.76
CA ASP A 13 5.94 18.76 7.88
C ASP A 13 7.28 18.90 7.14
N GLY A 14 7.51 18.06 6.12
CA GLY A 14 8.74 18.05 5.34
C GLY A 14 8.88 19.25 4.40
N GLU A 15 9.81 19.17 3.45
CA GLU A 15 10.09 20.25 2.50
C GLU A 15 8.89 20.61 1.59
N GLY A 16 7.87 19.75 1.50
CA GLY A 16 6.77 19.89 0.57
C GLY A 16 7.16 19.69 -0.90
N ILE A 17 6.18 19.81 -1.78
CA ILE A 17 6.27 19.48 -3.20
C ILE A 17 5.87 20.72 -4.01
N PRO A 18 6.69 21.18 -4.96
CA PRO A 18 6.30 22.27 -5.84
C PRO A 18 5.05 21.94 -6.66
N ALA A 19 4.15 22.91 -6.85
CA ALA A 19 2.87 22.70 -7.54
C ALA A 19 2.99 22.09 -8.95
N ASN A 20 4.06 22.44 -9.69
CA ASN A 20 4.34 21.90 -11.02
C ASN A 20 4.76 20.42 -11.03
N ASN A 21 5.04 19.82 -9.88
CA ASN A 21 5.39 18.40 -9.75
C ASN A 21 4.16 17.55 -9.36
N LEU A 22 3.13 18.13 -8.75
CA LEU A 22 2.01 17.40 -8.15
C LEU A 22 1.27 16.48 -9.13
N SER A 23 1.15 16.88 -10.40
CA SER A 23 0.49 16.06 -11.43
C SER A 23 1.24 14.78 -11.77
N SER A 24 2.55 14.72 -11.51
CA SER A 24 3.43 13.64 -11.94
C SER A 24 4.01 12.81 -10.80
N ILE A 25 3.75 13.14 -9.53
CA ILE A 25 4.35 12.42 -8.39
C ILE A 25 3.94 10.94 -8.31
N PHE A 26 2.83 10.57 -8.95
CA PHE A 26 2.35 9.19 -9.03
C PHE A 26 2.84 8.45 -10.28
N ASP A 27 3.61 9.11 -11.16
CA ASP A 27 4.17 8.49 -12.35
C ASP A 27 5.37 7.60 -11.98
N LYS A 28 5.49 6.47 -12.66
CA LYS A 28 6.61 5.55 -12.44
C LYS A 28 7.93 6.26 -12.77
N PHE A 29 8.91 6.08 -11.89
CA PHE A 29 10.25 6.66 -12.02
C PHE A 29 10.32 8.18 -11.88
N TYR A 30 9.21 8.85 -11.60
CA TYR A 30 9.21 10.29 -11.34
C TYR A 30 9.90 10.60 -10.02
N GLN A 31 10.75 11.63 -10.03
CA GLN A 31 11.46 12.11 -8.85
C GLN A 31 11.48 13.64 -8.90
N VAL A 32 11.04 14.26 -7.80
CA VAL A 32 11.18 15.71 -7.63
C VAL A 32 12.66 16.01 -7.49
N LYS A 33 13.19 16.88 -8.36
CA LYS A 33 14.58 17.35 -8.24
C LYS A 33 14.68 18.32 -7.07
N ALA A 34 14.90 17.81 -5.86
CA ALA A 34 15.19 18.64 -4.70
C ALA A 34 16.58 19.25 -4.87
N LYS A 35 16.70 20.57 -4.70
CA LYS A 35 17.98 21.28 -4.84
C LYS A 35 19.03 20.87 -3.80
N HIS A 36 18.63 20.17 -2.73
CA HIS A 36 19.46 19.87 -1.55
C HIS A 36 19.47 18.40 -1.12
N SER A 37 18.80 17.48 -1.83
CA SER A 37 18.80 16.06 -1.43
C SER A 37 20.10 15.39 -1.87
N GLY A 38 21.11 15.40 -1.00
CA GLY A 38 22.30 14.59 -1.17
C GLY A 38 21.92 13.10 -1.37
N ASN A 39 22.39 12.51 -2.47
CA ASN A 39 22.58 11.09 -2.77
C ASN A 39 21.51 10.02 -2.43
N VAL A 40 20.34 10.33 -1.88
CA VAL A 40 19.29 9.32 -1.67
C VAL A 40 18.53 9.10 -2.98
N ARG A 41 19.10 8.24 -3.81
CA ARG A 41 18.49 7.80 -5.07
C ARG A 41 17.45 6.72 -4.78
N SER A 42 16.18 7.12 -4.61
CA SER A 42 15.08 6.17 -4.69
C SER A 42 14.78 5.86 -6.17
N THR A 43 14.04 4.78 -6.45
CA THR A 43 13.65 4.43 -7.83
C THR A 43 12.48 5.27 -8.36
N GLY A 44 11.81 6.06 -7.52
CA GLY A 44 10.59 6.78 -7.89
C GLY A 44 9.39 5.86 -8.14
N LEU A 45 9.35 4.68 -7.52
CA LEU A 45 8.27 3.70 -7.72
C LEU A 45 7.24 3.64 -6.58
N GLY A 46 7.56 4.15 -5.39
CA GLY A 46 6.73 4.01 -4.20
C GLY A 46 5.31 4.54 -4.39
N LEU A 47 5.17 5.83 -4.73
CA LEU A 47 3.87 6.47 -4.93
C LEU A 47 3.08 5.86 -6.11
N ALA A 48 3.77 5.45 -7.18
CA ALA A 48 3.13 4.75 -8.28
C ALA A 48 2.52 3.41 -7.82
N TYR A 49 3.23 2.64 -6.98
CA TYR A 49 2.67 1.42 -6.39
C TYR A 49 1.53 1.70 -5.42
N CYS A 50 1.62 2.75 -4.60
CA CYS A 50 0.52 3.17 -3.72
C CYS A 50 -0.75 3.47 -4.53
N LYS A 51 -0.64 4.28 -5.60
CA LYS A 51 -1.75 4.61 -6.49
C LYS A 51 -2.36 3.34 -7.10
N MET A 52 -1.53 2.47 -7.69
CA MET A 52 -2.02 1.22 -8.27
C MET A 52 -2.71 0.32 -7.23
N ALA A 53 -2.14 0.17 -6.04
CA ALA A 53 -2.74 -0.62 -4.98
C ALA A 53 -4.10 -0.05 -4.58
N ILE A 54 -4.20 1.25 -4.36
CA ILE A 54 -5.45 1.91 -3.95
C ILE A 54 -6.51 1.82 -5.04
N GLU A 55 -6.15 2.09 -6.31
CA GLU A 55 -7.08 2.03 -7.44
C GLU A 55 -7.59 0.61 -7.71
N VAL A 56 -6.74 -0.42 -7.59
CA VAL A 56 -7.14 -1.83 -7.72
C VAL A 56 -8.16 -2.22 -6.64
N HIS A 57 -8.11 -1.61 -5.46
CA HIS A 57 -9.09 -1.82 -4.40
C HIS A 57 -10.32 -0.93 -4.54
N GLY A 58 -10.51 -0.22 -5.67
CA GLY A 58 -11.65 0.66 -5.90
C GLY A 58 -11.57 1.99 -5.14
N GLY A 59 -10.37 2.33 -4.65
CA GLY A 59 -10.10 3.55 -3.91
C GLY A 59 -9.69 4.73 -4.79
N LYS A 60 -9.33 5.82 -4.11
CA LYS A 60 -8.76 7.03 -4.72
C LYS A 60 -7.62 7.54 -3.85
N ILE A 61 -6.59 8.12 -4.45
CA ILE A 61 -5.47 8.77 -3.76
C ILE A 61 -5.29 10.19 -4.32
N SER A 62 -4.89 11.11 -3.46
CA SER A 62 -4.66 12.52 -3.76
C SER A 62 -3.55 13.07 -2.86
N VAL A 63 -2.98 14.20 -3.27
CA VAL A 63 -1.97 14.93 -2.52
C VAL A 63 -2.30 16.42 -2.52
N GLU A 64 -2.08 17.07 -1.39
CA GLU A 64 -1.99 18.52 -1.26
C GLU A 64 -0.62 18.82 -0.67
N SER A 65 0.07 19.84 -1.18
CA SER A 65 1.42 20.14 -0.69
C SER A 65 1.79 21.58 -1.00
N GLU A 66 2.56 22.18 -0.10
CA GLU A 66 3.14 23.49 -0.30
C GLU A 66 4.64 23.46 0.05
N LEU A 67 5.46 23.97 -0.88
CA LEU A 67 6.90 24.03 -0.71
C LEU A 67 7.26 24.83 0.56
N GLY A 68 8.00 24.20 1.46
CA GLY A 68 8.41 24.75 2.76
C GLY A 68 7.40 24.58 3.89
N LYS A 69 6.24 23.96 3.65
CA LYS A 69 5.22 23.71 4.69
C LYS A 69 4.89 22.23 4.94
N GLY A 70 5.25 21.35 4.01
CA GLY A 70 4.95 19.92 4.09
C GLY A 70 3.87 19.46 3.10
N SER A 71 3.33 18.27 3.31
CA SER A 71 2.34 17.66 2.43
C SER A 71 1.25 16.90 3.21
N SER A 72 0.07 16.81 2.63
CA SER A 72 -1.00 15.91 3.03
C SER A 72 -1.29 14.92 1.90
N PHE A 73 -1.09 13.64 2.18
CA PHE A 73 -1.49 12.54 1.30
C PHE A 73 -2.80 11.95 1.81
N SER A 74 -3.83 11.97 0.97
CA SER A 74 -5.15 11.45 1.31
C SER A 74 -5.54 10.31 0.40
N PHE A 75 -6.05 9.22 0.96
CA PHE A 75 -6.64 8.15 0.16
C PHE A 75 -7.87 7.54 0.81
N SER A 76 -8.77 7.02 -0.03
CA SER A 76 -9.99 6.34 0.39
C SER A 76 -10.01 4.90 -0.10
N LEU A 77 -10.47 3.97 0.73
CA LEU A 77 -10.73 2.58 0.35
C LEU A 77 -12.17 2.19 0.73
N PRO A 78 -12.84 1.32 -0.04
CA PRO A 78 -14.10 0.72 0.38
C PRO A 78 -13.90 -0.03 1.70
N LYS A 79 -14.82 0.15 2.64
CA LYS A 79 -14.88 -0.66 3.85
C LYS A 79 -15.25 -2.09 3.46
N GLY A 80 -14.51 -3.06 3.96
CA GLY A 80 -14.90 -4.45 3.82
C GLY A 80 -16.25 -4.69 4.47
N LYS A 81 -17.11 -5.51 3.86
CA LYS A 81 -18.25 -6.06 4.59
C LYS A 81 -17.67 -6.91 5.71
N SER A 82 -17.85 -6.52 6.96
CA SER A 82 -17.53 -7.40 8.08
C SER A 82 -18.56 -8.53 8.08
N THR A 83 -18.38 -9.52 7.22
CA THR A 83 -19.08 -10.78 7.39
C THR A 83 -18.38 -11.45 8.56
N LEU A 84 -18.82 -11.19 9.78
CA LEU A 84 -18.60 -12.11 10.89
C LEU A 84 -19.41 -13.38 10.58
N THR A 85 -18.92 -14.20 9.64
CA THR A 85 -19.43 -15.55 9.46
C THR A 85 -18.81 -16.42 10.54
N GLU A 86 -19.63 -16.96 11.44
CA GLU A 86 -19.28 -18.01 12.42
C GLU A 86 -18.79 -19.32 11.77
N GLN A 87 -18.68 -19.39 10.44
CA GLN A 87 -18.16 -20.52 9.69
C GLN A 87 -16.70 -20.32 9.28
N ALA A 88 -15.84 -19.95 10.23
CA ALA A 88 -14.42 -20.27 10.08
C ALA A 88 -14.27 -21.76 10.39
N LEU A 89 -13.83 -22.58 9.41
CA LEU A 89 -13.40 -23.95 9.70
C LEU A 89 -12.43 -23.89 10.89
N PRO A 90 -12.61 -24.73 11.92
CA PRO A 90 -11.85 -24.59 13.15
C PRO A 90 -10.36 -24.62 12.83
N ILE A 91 -9.61 -23.61 13.29
CA ILE A 91 -8.17 -23.43 13.04
C ILE A 91 -7.38 -24.73 13.33
N LYS A 92 -7.88 -25.58 14.23
CA LYS A 92 -7.34 -26.91 14.54
C LYS A 92 -7.35 -27.89 13.35
N GLU A 93 -8.36 -27.89 12.49
CA GLU A 93 -8.44 -28.76 11.31
C GLU A 93 -7.51 -28.28 10.20
N ILE A 94 -7.43 -26.96 10.01
CA ILE A 94 -6.51 -26.32 9.06
C ILE A 94 -5.07 -26.70 9.45
N ALA A 95 -4.66 -26.49 10.71
CA ALA A 95 -3.31 -26.79 11.17
C ALA A 95 -2.91 -28.27 10.97
N LYS A 96 -3.84 -29.22 11.14
CA LYS A 96 -3.59 -30.65 10.89
C LYS A 96 -3.32 -30.96 9.42
N SER A 97 -4.08 -30.36 8.49
CA SER A 97 -3.90 -30.55 7.05
C SER A 97 -2.57 -30.01 6.54
N TYR A 98 -2.17 -28.82 7.01
CA TYR A 98 -0.90 -28.21 6.61
C TYR A 98 0.31 -28.97 7.16
N HIS A 99 0.24 -29.47 8.39
CA HIS A 99 1.31 -30.28 8.96
C HIS A 99 1.53 -31.58 8.16
N TYR A 100 0.44 -32.27 7.81
CA TYR A 100 0.51 -33.50 6.98
C TYR A 100 1.08 -33.23 5.57
N ARG A 101 0.61 -32.16 4.91
CA ARG A 101 1.09 -31.80 3.55
C ARG A 101 2.54 -31.34 3.54
N MET A 102 3.03 -30.73 4.62
CA MET A 102 4.44 -30.34 4.75
C MET A 102 5.34 -31.55 4.96
N MET A 103 4.93 -32.53 5.78
CA MET A 103 5.70 -33.76 5.99
C MET A 103 5.79 -34.63 4.72
N ILE A 104 4.71 -34.75 3.95
CA ILE A 104 4.73 -35.51 2.67
C ILE A 104 5.67 -34.84 1.66
N LYS A 105 5.74 -33.51 1.61
CA LYS A 105 6.66 -32.78 0.73
C LYS A 105 8.13 -32.90 1.15
N LEU A 106 8.43 -33.01 2.46
CA LEU A 106 9.81 -33.23 2.93
C LEU A 106 10.29 -34.67 2.70
N PHE A 107 9.41 -35.68 2.86
CA PHE A 107 9.78 -37.08 2.65
C PHE A 107 9.87 -37.47 1.16
N GLY A 108 9.17 -36.76 0.27
CA GLY A 108 9.25 -37.00 -1.17
C GLY A 108 10.56 -36.56 -1.85
N TRP A 109 11.39 -35.76 -1.17
CA TRP A 109 12.67 -35.28 -1.72
C TRP A 109 13.89 -36.09 -1.24
N PHE A 110 13.68 -37.10 -0.41
CA PHE A 110 14.76 -37.96 0.11
C PHE A 110 14.84 -39.34 -0.58
N TYR A 111 14.01 -39.60 -1.59
CA TYR A 111 13.96 -40.89 -2.30
C TYR A 111 13.97 -40.77 -3.84
N LEU A 112 14.48 -39.65 -4.37
CA LEU A 112 14.84 -39.47 -5.79
C LEU A 112 16.22 -38.82 -5.89
#